data_AF-A0A661KIQ3-F1
#
_entry.id   AF-A0A661KIQ3-F1
#
_cell.length_a   1.000
_cell.length_b   1.000
_cell.length_c   1.000
_cell.angle_alpha   90.00
_cell.angle_beta   90.00
_cell.angle_gamma   90.00
#
_symmetry.space_group_name_H-M   'P 1'
#
loop_
_entity.id
_entity.type
_entity.pdbx_description
1 polymer ?
#
loop_
_entity_poly.entity_id
_entity_poly.type
_entity_poly.pdbx_seq_one_letter_code
_entity_poly.pdbx_strand_id
1 'polypeptide(L)' 'CGEHGGEPSSIDFCHRVGLDYVSCSPFRVPIARLAAAHAALKEKQK' A
#
# COMPACT_ATOMS: atom_id res chain seq x y z
N CYS A 1 4.52 -4.20 -8.02
CA CYS A 1 5.72 -5.01 -7.66
C CYS A 1 6.95 -4.11 -7.70
N GLY A 2 8.13 -4.62 -7.33
CA GLY A 2 9.36 -3.83 -7.32
C GLY A 2 9.49 -2.94 -6.07
N GLU A 3 10.44 -2.02 -6.09
CA GLU A 3 10.82 -1.23 -4.91
C GLU A 3 9.67 -0.38 -4.35
N HIS A 4 8.88 0.23 -5.23
CA HIS A 4 7.70 1.02 -4.90
C HIS A 4 6.59 0.21 -4.20
N GLY A 5 6.55 -1.11 -4.40
CA GLY A 5 5.50 -1.95 -3.79
C GLY A 5 5.57 -2.06 -2.27
N GLY A 6 6.66 -1.58 -1.65
CA GLY A 6 6.83 -1.50 -0.20
C GLY A 6 6.97 -0.07 0.34
N GLU A 7 6.77 0.94 -0.51
CA GLU A 7 6.82 2.36 -0.13
C GLU A 7 5.40 2.87 0.20
N PRO A 8 5.16 3.46 1.39
CA PRO A 8 3.81 3.83 1.82
C PRO A 8 3.06 4.80 0.91
N SER A 9 3.75 5.81 0.34
CA SER A 9 3.19 6.78 -0.61
C SER A 9 2.74 6.11 -1.91
N SER A 10 3.57 5.21 -2.45
CA SER A 10 3.23 4.41 -3.61
C SER A 10 2.05 3.47 -3.34
N ILE A 11 1.97 2.86 -2.16
CA ILE A 11 0.83 2.00 -1.77
C ILE A 11 -0.46 2.80 -1.66
N ASP A 12 -0.43 4.00 -1.06
CA ASP A 12 -1.57 4.91 -0.99
C ASP A 12 -2.05 5.30 -2.40
N PHE A 13 -1.12 5.61 -3.32
CA PHE A 13 -1.43 5.85 -4.72
C PHE A 13 -2.07 4.62 -5.37
N CYS A 14 -1.45 3.44 -5.27
CA CYS A 14 -1.96 2.19 -5.82
C CYS A 14 -3.38 1.88 -5.34
N HIS A 15 -3.65 2.05 -4.04
CA HIS A 15 -4.98 1.89 -3.47
C HIS A 15 -5.99 2.88 -4.08
N ARG A 16 -5.63 4.17 -4.19
CA ARG A 16 -6.50 5.20 -4.78
C ARG A 16 -6.81 5.00 -6.26
N VAL A 17 -5.91 4.37 -7.02
CA VAL A 17 -6.16 4.04 -8.43
C VAL A 17 -6.83 2.67 -8.61
N GLY A 18 -7.21 2.00 -7.53
CA GLY A 18 -8.01 0.77 -7.55
C GLY A 18 -7.21 -0.51 -7.83
N LEU A 19 -5.91 -0.55 -7.51
CA LEU A 19 -5.16 -1.80 -7.57
C LEU A 19 -5.57 -2.73 -6.42
N ASP A 20 -5.77 -4.01 -6.73
CA ASP A 20 -6.19 -5.01 -5.74
C ASP A 20 -5.04 -5.50 -4.84
N TYR A 21 -3.79 -5.37 -5.29
CA TYR A 21 -2.63 -5.86 -4.55
C TYR A 21 -1.34 -5.08 -4.84
N VAL A 22 -0.39 -5.20 -3.92
CA VAL A 22 1.01 -4.78 -4.08
C VAL A 22 1.94 -5.94 -3.76
N SER A 23 3.15 -5.90 -4.30
CA SER A 23 4.18 -6.93 -4.10
C SER A 23 5.51 -6.26 -3.81
N CYS A 24 6.17 -6.69 -2.73
CA CYS A 24 7.43 -6.16 -2.24
C CYS A 24 8.30 -7.27 -1.65
N SER A 25 9.56 -6.95 -1.32
CA SER A 25 10.47 -7.88 -0.65
C SER A 25 9.92 -8.36 0.69
N PRO A 26 10.27 -9.58 1.16
CA PRO A 26 9.72 -10.16 2.39
C PRO A 26 9.81 -9.23 3.62
N PHE A 27 10.92 -8.51 3.75
CA PHE A 27 11.14 -7.58 4.86
C PHE A 27 10.27 -6.31 4.79
N ARG A 28 9.75 -5.95 3.62
CA ARG A 28 8.81 -4.82 3.46
C ARG A 28 7.34 -5.24 3.57
N VAL A 29 7.02 -6.52 3.61
CA VAL A 29 5.63 -7.00 3.73
C VAL A 29 4.91 -6.41 4.95
N PRO A 30 5.50 -6.34 6.17
CA PRO A 30 4.83 -5.71 7.31
C PRO A 30 4.53 -4.22 7.09
N ILE A 31 5.47 -3.48 6.49
CA ILE A 31 5.31 -2.06 6.15
C ILE A 31 4.19 -1.90 5.11
N ALA A 32 4.19 -2.74 4.08
CA ALA A 32 3.19 -2.68 3.03
C ALA A 32 1.77 -2.96 3.54
N ARG A 33 1.61 -3.93 4.46
CA ARG A 33 0.33 -4.23 5.10
C ARG A 33 -0.17 -3.06 5.95
N LEU A 34 0.70 -2.45 6.75
CA LEU A 34 0.32 -1.29 7.57
C LEU A 34 -0.05 -0.08 6.70
N ALA A 35 0.72 0.19 5.65
CA ALA A 35 0.43 1.27 4.71
C ALA A 35 -0.91 1.05 3.98
N ALA A 36 -1.19 -0.17 3.53
CA ALA A 36 -2.47 -0.53 2.91
C ALA A 36 -3.65 -0.33 3.88
N ALA A 37 -3.49 -0.70 5.15
CA ALA A 37 -4.51 -0.45 6.18
C ALA A 37 -4.75 1.06 6.39
N HIS A 38 -3.69 1.87 6.47
CA HIS A 38 -3.83 3.33 6.57
C HIS A 38 -4.53 3.92 5.34
N ALA A 39 -4.22 3.45 4.13
CA ALA A 39 -4.85 3.92 2.90
C ALA A 39 -6.36 3.65 2.92
N ALA A 40 -6.77 2.42 3.26
CA ALA A 40 -8.18 2.04 3.37
C ALA A 40 -8.94 2.82 4.46
N LEU A 41 -8.29 3.13 5.60
CA LEU A 41 -8.91 3.95 6.64
C LEU A 41 -9.12 5.40 6.20
N LYS A 42 -8.16 5.98 5.47
CA LYS A 42 -8.31 7.34 4.90
C LYS A 42 -9.40 7.41 3.86
N GLU A 43 -9.56 6.38 3.02
CA GLU A 43 -10.66 6.28 2.06
C GLU A 43 -12.01 6.29 2.78
N LYS A 44 -12.18 5.50 3.85
CA LYS A 44 -13.41 5.44 4.65
C LYS A 44 -13.76 6.73 5.40
N GLN A 45 -12.79 7.62 5.61
CA GLN A 45 -13.00 8.90 6.29
C GLN A 45 -13.36 10.04 5.33
N LYS A 46 -13.37 9.79 4.01
CA LYS A 46 -13.90 10.72 3.01
C LYS A 46 -15.39 10.54 2.82
#